data_AF-A0A1T5LTQ7-F1
#
_entry.id   AF-A0A1T5LTQ7-F1
#
_cell.length_a   1.000
_cell.length_b   1.000
_cell.length_c   1.000
_cell.angle_alpha   90.00
_cell.angle_beta   90.00
_cell.angle_gamma   90.00
#
_symmetry.space_group_name_H-M   'P 1'
#
loop_
_entity.id
_entity.type
_entity.pdbx_description
1 polymer ?
#
loop_
_entity_poly.entity_id
_entity_poly.type
_entity_poly.pdbx_seq_one_letter_code
_entity_poly.pdbx_strand_id
1 'polypeptide(L)' 'MMIYFLFIGLMLLGTFFVFLGLLFINYEMSPLKKIVDREYVYKNNKLGFQVMVPGLILLLLSSWIFMNH' A
#
# COMPACT_ATOMS: atom_id res chain seq x y z
N MET A 1 -18.07 -15.41 10.36
CA MET A 1 -17.78 -14.18 11.11
C MET A 1 -16.28 -13.86 11.15
N MET A 2 -15.42 -14.75 11.66
CA MET A 2 -13.96 -14.55 11.69
C MET A 2 -13.33 -14.27 10.31
N ILE A 3 -13.80 -14.95 9.26
CA ILE A 3 -13.31 -14.74 7.88
C ILE A 3 -13.58 -13.32 7.37
N TYR A 4 -14.72 -12.72 7.74
CA TYR A 4 -15.09 -11.37 7.31
C TYR A 4 -14.24 -10.31 8.01
N PHE A 5 -13.88 -10.53 9.27
CA PHE A 5 -12.92 -9.67 9.97
C PHE A 5 -11.53 -9.75 9.32
N LEU A 6 -11.08 -10.95 8.95
CA LEU A 6 -9.82 -11.12 8.22
C LEU A 6 -9.85 -10.40 6.86
N PHE A 7 -10.95 -10.56 6.09
CA PHE A 7 -11.15 -9.86 4.83
C PHE A 7 -11.03 -8.34 4.99
N ILE A 8 -11.78 -7.75 5.94
CA ILE A 8 -11.77 -6.30 6.18
C ILE A 8 -10.36 -5.83 6.60
N GLY A 9 -9.69 -6.59 7.48
CA GLY A 9 -8.33 -6.27 7.93
C GLY A 9 -7.33 -6.25 6.77
N LEU A 10 -7.34 -7.28 5.92
CA LEU A 10 -6.47 -7.37 4.75
C LEU A 10 -6.77 -6.28 3.72
N MET A 11 -8.05 -5.97 3.50
CA MET A 11 -8.48 -4.92 2.59
C MET A 11 -7.98 -3.55 3.06
N LEU A 12 -8.21 -3.21 4.33
CA LEU A 12 -7.75 -1.94 4.90
C LEU A 12 -6.22 -1.80 4.86
N LEU A 13 -5.49 -2.86 5.22
CA LEU A 13 -4.03 -2.87 5.19
C LEU A 13 -3.53 -2.74 3.75
N GLY A 14 -4.13 -3.47 2.81
CA GLY A 14 -3.80 -3.42 1.39
C GLY A 14 -4.01 -2.03 0.79
N THR A 15 -5.17 -1.43 1.00
CA THR A 15 -5.48 -0.06 0.55
C THR A 15 -4.53 0.95 1.17
N PHE A 16 -4.19 0.81 2.46
CA PHE A 16 -3.23 1.68 3.14
C PHE A 16 -1.84 1.64 2.47
N PHE A 17 -1.29 0.46 2.21
CA PHE A 17 0.01 0.33 1.54
C PHE A 17 -0.02 0.84 0.09
N VAL A 18 -1.09 0.61 -0.66
CA VAL A 18 -1.24 1.17 -2.01
C VAL A 18 -1.27 2.69 -1.96
N PHE A 19 -2.03 3.27 -1.04
CA PHE A 19 -2.10 4.72 -0.86
C PHE A 19 -0.72 5.29 -0.47
N LEU A 20 -0.02 4.66 0.45
CA LEU A 20 1.33 5.07 0.85
C LEU A 20 2.31 4.99 -0.33
N GLY A 21 2.25 3.92 -1.12
CA GLY A 21 3.04 3.76 -2.33
C GLY A 21 2.78 4.84 -3.36
N LEU A 22 1.51 5.22 -3.58
CA LEU A 22 1.13 6.33 -4.46
C LEU A 22 1.66 7.68 -3.96
N LEU A 23 1.68 7.91 -2.64
CA LEU A 23 2.27 9.11 -2.04
C LEU A 23 3.78 9.19 -2.26
N PHE A 24 4.48 8.06 -2.31
CA PHE A 24 5.91 8.01 -2.66
C PHE A 24 6.16 8.11 -4.17
N ILE A 25 5.26 7.61 -5.02
CA ILE A 25 5.33 7.80 -6.48
C ILE A 25 5.12 9.28 -6.83
N ASN A 26 4.09 9.90 -6.25
CA ASN A 26 3.75 11.31 -6.44
C ASN A 26 4.39 12.19 -5.36
N TYR A 27 5.63 11.88 -4.99
CA TYR A 27 6.33 12.51 -3.87
C TYR A 27 6.35 14.04 -3.94
N GLU A 28 6.50 14.62 -5.13
CA GLU A 28 6.54 16.08 -5.29
C GLU A 28 5.24 16.78 -4.90
N MET A 29 4.09 16.12 -5.05
CA MET A 29 2.77 16.64 -4.67
C MET A 29 2.31 16.11 -3.31
N SER A 30 3.10 15.25 -2.67
CA SER A 30 2.75 14.53 -1.46
C SER A 30 3.10 15.31 -0.20
N PRO A 31 2.27 15.24 0.87
CA PRO A 31 2.63 15.78 2.18
C PRO A 31 3.87 15.09 2.79
N LEU A 32 4.27 13.91 2.28
CA LEU A 32 5.47 13.19 2.74
C LEU A 32 6.75 14.00 2.54
N LYS A 33 6.76 14.98 1.63
CA LYS A 33 7.89 15.89 1.41
C LYS A 33 8.31 16.68 2.66
N LYS A 34 7.41 16.81 3.64
CA LYS A 34 7.69 17.49 4.92
C LYS A 34 8.38 16.57 5.95
N ILE A 35 8.37 15.26 5.74
CA ILE A 35 8.70 14.26 6.77
C ILE A 35 9.86 13.36 6.30
N VAL A 36 9.87 13.01 5.02
CA VAL A 36 10.84 12.08 4.43
C VAL A 36 11.83 12.87 3.58
N ASP A 37 13.09 12.46 3.53
CA ASP A 37 14.08 13.08 2.66
C ASP A 37 13.89 12.62 1.20
N ARG A 38 13.99 13.58 0.27
CA ARG A 38 13.89 13.34 -1.18
C ARG A 38 14.97 12.37 -1.65
N GLU A 39 16.18 12.45 -1.10
CA GLU A 39 17.26 11.53 -1.48
C GLU A 39 16.86 10.08 -1.17
N TYR A 40 16.19 9.82 -0.05
CA TYR A 40 15.76 8.48 0.33
C TYR A 40 14.72 7.88 -0.63
N VAL A 41 13.83 8.70 -1.16
CA VAL A 41 12.77 8.29 -2.09
C VAL A 41 13.33 8.01 -3.48
N TYR A 42 14.20 8.89 -3.99
CA TYR A 42 14.73 8.81 -5.36
C TYR A 42 16.00 7.97 -5.50
N LYS A 43 16.86 7.88 -4.47
CA LYS A 43 18.07 7.04 -4.49
C LYS A 43 17.73 5.57 -4.60
N ASN A 44 16.61 5.15 -4.02
CA ASN A 44 16.07 3.81 -4.20
C ASN A 44 15.22 3.64 -5.46
N ASN A 45 14.95 4.73 -6.21
CA ASN A 45 14.22 4.87 -7.50
C ASN A 45 12.90 4.09 -7.65
N LYS A 46 12.48 3.36 -6.62
CA LYS A 46 11.44 2.34 -6.62
C LYS A 46 10.72 2.26 -5.28
N LEU A 47 11.01 3.15 -4.33
CA LEU A 47 10.47 3.07 -2.97
C LEU A 47 8.94 3.09 -2.97
N GLY A 48 8.32 3.92 -3.82
CA GLY A 48 6.86 3.91 -3.98
C GLY A 48 6.31 2.60 -4.55
N PHE A 49 6.99 1.99 -5.54
CA PHE A 49 6.60 0.67 -6.05
C PHE A 49 6.82 -0.44 -5.02
N GLN A 50 7.94 -0.41 -4.29
CA GLN A 50 8.26 -1.38 -3.23
C GLN A 50 7.23 -1.36 -2.11
N VAL A 51 6.66 -0.19 -1.80
CA VAL A 51 5.59 -0.04 -0.81
C VAL A 51 4.22 -0.44 -1.39
N MET A 52 3.96 -0.12 -2.66
CA MET A 52 2.69 -0.41 -3.33
C MET A 52 2.46 -1.91 -3.57
N VAL A 53 3.49 -2.65 -3.97
CA VAL A 53 3.38 -4.07 -4.36
C VAL A 53 2.84 -4.96 -3.24
N PRO A 54 3.36 -4.91 -1.99
CA PRO A 54 2.77 -5.64 -0.87
C PRO A 54 1.30 -5.29 -0.65
N GLY A 55 0.92 -4.02 -0.81
CA GLY A 55 -0.46 -3.58 -0.70
C GLY A 55 -1.37 -4.23 -1.75
N LEU A 56 -0.93 -4.30 -3.00
CA LEU A 56 -1.66 -4.97 -4.08
C LEU A 56 -1.81 -6.47 -3.81
N ILE A 57 -0.77 -7.14 -3.30
CA ILE A 57 -0.83 -8.55 -2.93
C ILE A 57 -1.89 -8.80 -1.85
N LEU A 58 -1.93 -7.94 -0.82
CA LEU A 58 -2.94 -8.04 0.24
C LEU A 58 -4.35 -7.83 -0.29
N LEU A 59 -4.55 -6.89 -1.21
CA LEU A 59 -5.85 -6.69 -1.87
C LEU A 59 -6.26 -7.92 -2.68
N LEU A 60 -5.35 -8.52 -3.46
CA LEU A 60 -5.62 -9.74 -4.21
C LEU A 60 -6.02 -10.90 -3.28
N LEU A 61 -5.28 -11.08 -2.18
CA LEU A 61 -5.60 -12.09 -1.16
C LEU A 61 -6.95 -11.83 -0.51
N SER A 62 -7.26 -10.56 -0.19
CA SER A 62 -8.55 -10.18 0.38
C SER A 62 -9.71 -10.49 -0.59
N SER A 63 -9.57 -10.15 -1.87
CA SER A 63 -10.56 -10.44 -2.91
C SER A 63 -10.74 -11.95 -3.09
N TRP A 64 -9.65 -12.71 -3.06
CA TRP A 64 -9.72 -14.17 -3.15
C TRP A 64 -10.45 -14.79 -1.96
N ILE A 65 -10.21 -14.31 -0.74
CA ILE A 65 -10.94 -14.75 0.46
C ILE A 65 -12.44 -14.45 0.33
N PHE A 66 -12.78 -13.25 -0.14
CA PHE A 66 -14.18 -12.84 -0.34
C PHE A 66 -14.90 -13.66 -1.42
N MET A 67 -14.22 -14.05 -2.49
CA MET A 67 -14.84 -14.85 -3.56
C MET A 67 -15.08 -16.31 -3.16
N ASN A 68 -14.30 -16.84 -2.23
CA ASN A 68 -14.35 -18.27 -1.86
C ASN A 68 -15.13 -18.55 -0.57
N HIS A 69 -15.73 -17.54 0.08
CA HIS A 69 -16.50 -17.66 1.33
C HIS A 69 -17.76 -16.80 1.32
#